data_AF-A0A0F9G6C9-F1
#
_entry.id   AF-A0A0F9G6C9-F1
#
_cell.length_a   1.000
_cell.length_b   1.000
_cell.length_c   1.000
_cell.angle_alpha   90.00
_cell.angle_beta   90.00
_cell.angle_gamma   90.00
#
_symmetry.space_group_name_H-M   'P 1'
#
loop_
_entity.id
_entity.type
_entity.pdbx_description
1 polymer ?
#
loop_
_entity_poly.entity_id
_entity_poly.type
_entity_poly.pdbx_seq_one_letter_code
_entity_poly.pdbx_strand_id
1 'polypeptide(L)'
;MARADTPTLLALDRFAQILGINGAHFNMAQKSNLMPARGSCTDIWMQFSWQEADRVSRDDLAMTINEVESEIAEAIGFWPAPMWISDEMHQFPRHYRRTVIGSGINVRGFHKGFRAKWGKFIQAGQRAVTLIDTATVVGGELVYSDEDGDGLAETATITVTTTVTDICEVKVYFTDENGAQEWEIRPARSKTLAAGVATLVFWAWQFVLPATWDQLTTENDIEAVDFTVAANLAIGVEVYREFTDF
;
A
#
# COMPACT_ATOMS: atom_id res chain seq x y z
N MET A 1 -5.61 7.67 2.63
CA MET A 1 -5.37 6.25 2.31
C MET A 1 -5.60 5.54 3.62
N ALA A 2 -6.31 4.43 3.62
CA ALA A 2 -6.50 3.65 4.82
C ALA A 2 -5.17 3.02 5.24
N ARG A 3 -4.52 3.60 6.26
CA ARG A 3 -3.27 3.08 6.82
C ARG A 3 -3.54 1.75 7.53
N ALA A 4 -2.56 0.87 7.48
CA ALA A 4 -2.49 -0.34 8.27
C ALA A 4 -1.06 -0.51 8.77
N ASP A 5 -0.89 -0.74 10.07
CA ASP A 5 0.43 -1.07 10.60
C ASP A 5 0.84 -2.50 10.20
N THR A 6 -0.15 -3.36 9.96
CA THR A 6 0.06 -4.69 9.39
C THR A 6 0.00 -4.65 7.85
N PRO A 7 1.09 -5.01 7.14
CA PRO A 7 1.09 -5.01 5.69
C PRO A 7 0.18 -6.12 5.13
N THR A 8 -0.74 -5.75 4.24
CA THR A 8 -1.63 -6.68 3.53
C THR A 8 -1.30 -6.73 2.04
N LEU A 9 -1.59 -7.83 1.35
CA LEU A 9 -1.47 -7.92 -0.11
C LEU A 9 -2.61 -7.14 -0.78
N LEU A 10 -3.83 -7.27 -0.27
CA LEU A 10 -4.99 -6.50 -0.71
C LEU A 10 -4.99 -5.09 -0.07
N ALA A 11 -4.92 -4.05 -0.89
CA ALA A 11 -5.07 -2.67 -0.41
C ALA A 11 -6.44 -2.46 0.25
N LEU A 12 -6.47 -1.82 1.42
CA LEU A 12 -7.71 -1.61 2.19
C LEU A 12 -8.75 -0.80 1.41
N ASP A 13 -8.34 0.23 0.66
CA ASP A 13 -9.24 0.98 -0.21
C ASP A 13 -9.84 0.11 -1.33
N ARG A 14 -9.11 -0.90 -1.81
CA ARG A 14 -9.63 -1.87 -2.78
C ARG A 14 -10.63 -2.82 -2.12
N PHE A 15 -10.39 -3.22 -0.88
CA PHE A 15 -11.35 -4.00 -0.09
C PHE A 15 -12.67 -3.24 0.09
N ALA A 16 -12.61 -1.96 0.49
CA ALA A 16 -13.77 -1.09 0.59
C ALA A 16 -14.54 -1.02 -0.73
N GLN A 17 -13.83 -0.84 -1.85
CA GLN A 17 -14.44 -0.84 -3.18
C GLN A 17 -15.14 -2.16 -3.53
N ILE A 18 -14.55 -3.32 -3.18
CA ILE A 18 -15.14 -4.64 -3.46
C ILE A 18 -16.44 -4.84 -2.66
N LEU A 19 -16.48 -4.36 -1.41
CA LEU A 19 -17.67 -4.46 -0.57
C LEU A 19 -18.72 -3.37 -0.86
N GLY A 20 -18.41 -2.39 -1.69
CA GLY A 20 -19.30 -1.26 -1.97
C GLY A 20 -19.38 -0.25 -0.82
N ILE A 21 -18.36 -0.19 0.03
CA ILE A 21 -18.20 0.85 1.06
C ILE A 21 -17.71 2.12 0.38
N ASN A 22 -18.23 3.29 0.79
CA ASN A 22 -17.76 4.56 0.27
C ASN A 22 -16.28 4.77 0.66
N GLY A 23 -15.41 4.91 -0.35
CA GLY A 23 -13.98 5.10 -0.14
C GLY A 23 -13.62 6.35 0.66
N ALA A 24 -14.38 7.43 0.53
CA ALA A 24 -14.15 8.64 1.32
C ALA A 24 -14.46 8.40 2.80
N HIS A 25 -15.62 7.82 3.12
CA HIS A 25 -16.00 7.50 4.50
C HIS A 25 -15.06 6.48 5.15
N PHE A 26 -14.59 5.51 4.36
CA PHE A 26 -13.56 4.56 4.79
C PHE A 26 -12.21 5.25 5.05
N ASN A 27 -11.93 6.37 4.37
CA ASN A 27 -10.75 7.20 4.60
C ASN A 27 -10.93 8.28 5.67
N MET A 28 -11.97 8.20 6.50
CA MET A 28 -12.37 9.24 7.46
C MET A 28 -12.74 10.59 6.83
N ALA A 29 -13.00 10.62 5.52
CA ALA A 29 -13.27 11.82 4.75
C ALA A 29 -14.76 11.98 4.43
N GLN A 30 -15.27 13.23 4.45
CA GLN A 30 -16.63 13.55 4.01
C GLN A 30 -16.69 14.89 3.26
N LYS A 31 -17.72 15.07 2.43
CA LYS A 31 -18.15 16.36 1.87
C LYS A 31 -19.63 16.50 2.18
N SER A 32 -20.01 17.46 3.01
CA SER A 32 -21.37 17.60 3.59
C SER A 32 -22.51 17.56 2.57
N ASN A 33 -22.29 17.99 1.33
CA ASN A 33 -23.34 18.03 0.30
C ASN A 33 -23.36 16.81 -0.63
N LEU A 34 -22.22 16.14 -0.85
CA LEU A 34 -22.09 15.06 -1.84
C LEU A 34 -21.93 13.69 -1.19
N MET A 35 -21.19 13.65 -0.08
CA MET A 35 -20.92 12.45 0.70
C MET A 35 -21.22 12.72 2.18
N PRO A 36 -22.45 13.15 2.53
CA PRO A 36 -22.82 13.41 3.93
C PRO A 36 -22.73 12.11 4.73
N ALA A 37 -22.16 12.18 5.94
CA ALA A 37 -22.43 11.18 6.96
C ALA A 37 -23.89 11.31 7.39
N ARG A 38 -24.76 10.35 7.04
CA ARG A 38 -26.20 10.41 7.37
C ARG A 38 -26.46 9.62 8.64
N GLY A 39 -26.68 10.33 9.74
CA GLY A 39 -26.72 9.77 11.10
C GLY A 39 -27.83 8.76 11.38
N SER A 40 -27.41 7.53 11.67
CA SER A 40 -27.85 6.70 12.81
C SER A 40 -26.89 5.52 12.99
N CYS A 41 -26.40 4.99 11.88
CA CYS A 41 -25.15 4.26 11.78
C CYS A 41 -24.17 5.21 11.13
N THR A 42 -23.04 5.42 11.77
CA THR A 42 -22.13 6.51 11.47
C THR A 42 -21.08 5.94 10.54
N ASP A 43 -21.18 6.35 9.28
CA ASP A 43 -20.55 5.69 8.11
C ASP A 43 -19.00 5.73 8.12
N ILE A 44 -18.42 6.43 9.09
CA ILE A 44 -17.00 6.77 9.17
C ILE A 44 -16.24 5.64 9.87
N TRP A 45 -15.18 5.16 9.21
CA TRP A 45 -14.30 4.12 9.74
C TRP A 45 -13.08 4.73 10.42
N MET A 46 -12.83 4.35 11.67
CA MET A 46 -11.69 4.83 12.45
C MET A 46 -10.39 4.08 12.12
N GLN A 47 -9.25 4.71 12.38
CA GLN A 47 -7.94 4.08 12.22
C GLN A 47 -7.74 2.93 13.21
N PHE A 48 -8.05 3.16 14.49
CA PHE A 48 -7.83 2.22 15.58
C PHE A 48 -9.09 1.94 16.40
N SER A 49 -9.17 0.76 17.02
CA SER A 49 -10.31 0.34 17.85
C SER A 49 -10.47 1.15 19.15
N TRP A 50 -9.38 1.72 19.67
CA TRP A 50 -9.45 2.57 20.86
C TRP A 50 -10.12 3.92 20.61
N GLN A 51 -10.21 4.36 19.35
CA GLN A 51 -10.92 5.60 18.99
C GLN A 51 -12.43 5.45 19.16
N GLU A 52 -12.94 4.22 19.02
CA GLU A 52 -14.33 3.89 19.24
C GLU A 52 -14.51 2.40 19.56
N ALA A 53 -14.79 2.09 20.83
CA ALA A 53 -14.77 0.72 21.35
C ALA A 53 -15.83 -0.21 20.73
N ASP A 54 -16.92 0.33 20.18
CA ASP A 54 -18.03 -0.45 19.62
C ASP A 54 -17.91 -0.68 18.10
N ARG A 55 -16.75 -0.37 17.49
CA ARG A 55 -16.56 -0.48 16.04
C ARG A 55 -15.29 -1.20 15.64
N VAL A 56 -15.36 -1.79 14.44
CA VAL A 56 -14.21 -2.37 13.76
C VAL A 56 -13.38 -1.23 13.19
N SER A 57 -12.09 -1.24 13.51
CA SER A 57 -11.14 -0.27 12.97
C SER A 57 -10.49 -0.76 11.68
N ARG A 58 -9.84 0.16 10.96
CA ARG A 58 -9.06 -0.18 9.76
C ARG A 58 -7.88 -1.08 10.08
N ASP A 59 -7.27 -0.89 11.25
CA ASP A 59 -6.14 -1.72 11.67
C ASP A 59 -6.57 -3.16 12.02
N ASP A 60 -7.67 -3.34 12.76
CA ASP A 60 -8.20 -4.69 13.04
C ASP A 60 -8.60 -5.41 11.75
N LEU A 61 -9.18 -4.67 10.81
CA LEU A 61 -9.52 -5.19 9.49
C LEU A 61 -8.26 -5.62 8.73
N ALA A 62 -7.19 -4.83 8.77
CA ALA A 62 -5.92 -5.17 8.12
C ALA A 62 -5.28 -6.41 8.72
N MET A 63 -5.28 -6.55 10.06
CA MET A 63 -4.82 -7.75 10.75
C MET A 63 -5.60 -8.98 10.27
N THR A 64 -6.93 -8.89 10.24
CA THR A 64 -7.79 -9.99 9.78
C THR A 64 -7.52 -10.36 8.33
N ILE A 65 -7.32 -9.37 7.45
CA ILE A 65 -6.97 -9.62 6.04
C ILE A 65 -5.61 -10.33 5.96
N ASN A 66 -4.60 -9.89 6.70
CA ASN A 66 -3.28 -10.51 6.70
C ASN A 66 -3.32 -11.98 7.19
N GLU A 67 -4.11 -12.26 8.23
CA GLU A 67 -4.33 -13.62 8.73
C GLU A 67 -4.98 -14.50 7.65
N VAL A 68 -6.05 -14.04 7.02
CA VAL A 68 -6.74 -14.77 5.94
C VAL A 68 -5.83 -14.96 4.72
N GLU A 69 -5.04 -13.97 4.35
CA GLU A 69 -4.05 -14.09 3.26
C GLU A 69 -3.00 -15.16 3.57
N SER A 70 -2.55 -15.24 4.82
CA SER A 70 -1.62 -16.27 5.30
C SER A 70 -2.25 -17.66 5.28
N GLU A 71 -3.48 -17.82 5.76
CA GLU A 71 -4.21 -19.09 5.71
C GLU A 71 -4.43 -19.58 4.28
N ILE A 72 -4.78 -18.67 3.36
CA ILE A 72 -4.91 -18.98 1.94
C ILE A 72 -3.56 -19.43 1.39
N ALA A 73 -2.46 -18.73 1.71
CA ALA A 73 -1.13 -19.07 1.25
C ALA A 73 -0.68 -20.46 1.73
N GLU A 74 -0.98 -20.81 2.99
CA GLU A 74 -0.72 -22.14 3.54
C GLU A 74 -1.54 -23.22 2.86
N ALA A 75 -2.83 -22.97 2.61
CA ALA A 75 -3.72 -23.92 1.96
C ALA A 75 -3.31 -24.21 0.50
N ILE A 76 -2.90 -23.18 -0.26
CA ILE A 76 -2.52 -23.34 -1.67
C ILE A 76 -1.01 -23.63 -1.87
N GLY A 77 -0.20 -23.42 -0.84
CA GLY A 77 1.26 -23.65 -0.84
C GLY A 77 2.09 -22.55 -1.52
N PHE A 78 1.52 -21.37 -1.79
CA PHE A 78 2.21 -20.18 -2.29
C PHE A 78 1.37 -18.93 -2.02
N TRP A 79 1.98 -17.74 -2.02
CA TRP A 79 1.26 -16.49 -1.77
C TRP A 79 0.42 -16.04 -2.98
N PRO A 80 -0.82 -15.56 -2.77
CA PRO A 80 -1.69 -15.12 -3.87
C PRO A 80 -1.13 -13.96 -4.70
N ALA A 81 -0.35 -13.07 -4.08
CA ALA A 81 0.36 -11.97 -4.72
C ALA A 81 1.86 -12.02 -4.40
N PRO A 82 2.72 -11.38 -5.22
CA PRO A 82 4.14 -11.27 -4.92
C PRO A 82 4.36 -10.58 -3.58
N MET A 83 5.20 -11.17 -2.73
CA MET A 83 5.61 -10.58 -1.47
C MET A 83 7.05 -10.94 -1.13
N TRP A 84 7.63 -10.12 -0.26
CA TRP A 84 8.95 -10.36 0.30
C TRP A 84 8.85 -11.39 1.41
N ILE A 85 9.57 -12.50 1.25
CA ILE A 85 9.69 -13.52 2.29
C ILE A 85 11.04 -13.32 2.97
N SER A 86 11.01 -12.90 4.23
CA SER A 86 12.20 -12.93 5.09
C SER A 86 12.42 -14.34 5.63
N ASP A 87 13.65 -14.63 6.03
CA ASP A 87 14.01 -15.80 6.86
C ASP A 87 13.77 -17.18 6.23
N GLU A 88 13.62 -17.26 4.91
CA GLU A 88 13.61 -18.55 4.23
C GLU A 88 15.03 -19.11 4.10
N MET A 89 15.42 -19.95 5.06
CA MET A 89 16.71 -20.61 5.08
C MET A 89 16.59 -22.10 4.79
N HIS A 90 17.28 -22.58 3.76
CA HIS A 90 17.38 -23.99 3.42
C HIS A 90 18.80 -24.50 3.58
N GLN A 91 18.95 -25.67 4.19
CA GLN A 91 20.24 -26.33 4.21
C GLN A 91 20.60 -26.79 2.79
N PHE A 92 21.67 -26.24 2.24
CA PHE A 92 22.14 -26.64 0.91
C PHE A 92 22.41 -28.16 0.84
N PRO A 93 22.00 -28.88 -0.22
CA PRO A 93 22.13 -30.33 -0.28
C PRO A 93 23.58 -30.80 -0.13
N ARG A 94 23.85 -31.52 0.97
CA ARG A 94 25.15 -32.11 1.27
C ARG A 94 25.23 -33.54 0.77
N HIS A 95 26.42 -33.93 0.31
CA HIS A 95 26.68 -35.30 -0.07
C HIS A 95 26.72 -36.19 1.19
N TYR A 96 26.20 -37.42 1.12
CA TYR A 96 26.16 -38.33 2.28
C TYR A 96 27.57 -38.66 2.80
N ARG A 97 28.55 -38.76 1.89
CA ARG A 97 29.98 -38.85 2.25
C ARG A 97 30.51 -37.47 2.59
N ARG A 98 30.84 -37.24 3.86
CA ARG A 98 31.44 -35.98 4.37
C ARG A 98 32.78 -35.62 3.72
N THR A 99 33.52 -36.62 3.22
CA THR A 99 34.82 -36.44 2.57
C THR A 99 34.71 -35.87 1.15
N VAL A 100 33.54 -35.94 0.53
CA VAL A 100 33.30 -35.35 -0.78
C VAL A 100 33.00 -33.87 -0.58
N ILE A 101 33.94 -33.02 -0.98
CA ILE A 101 33.74 -31.56 -0.98
C ILE A 101 32.46 -31.26 -1.77
N GLY A 102 31.60 -30.43 -1.19
CA GLY A 102 30.29 -30.11 -1.75
C GLY A 102 30.41 -29.37 -3.08
N SER A 103 30.50 -30.11 -4.18
CA SER A 103 30.25 -29.57 -5.52
C SER A 103 28.80 -29.07 -5.58
N GLY A 104 28.57 -27.92 -6.22
CA GLY A 104 27.23 -27.39 -6.50
C GLY A 104 26.43 -28.24 -7.50
N ILE A 105 27.01 -29.34 -7.95
CA ILE A 105 26.52 -30.23 -8.99
C ILE A 105 26.18 -31.60 -8.37
N ASN A 106 25.15 -32.26 -8.89
CA ASN A 106 24.76 -33.61 -8.52
C ASN A 106 25.57 -34.68 -9.28
N VAL A 107 25.35 -35.95 -8.97
CA VAL A 107 26.04 -37.09 -9.62
C VAL A 107 25.77 -37.22 -11.14
N ARG A 108 24.78 -36.49 -11.66
CA ARG A 108 24.42 -36.46 -13.09
C ARG A 108 24.95 -35.21 -13.81
N GLY A 109 25.71 -34.34 -13.15
CA GLY A 109 26.21 -33.12 -13.77
C GLY A 109 25.24 -31.93 -13.72
N PHE A 110 24.08 -32.04 -13.07
CA PHE A 110 23.12 -30.93 -12.94
C PHE A 110 23.31 -30.14 -11.65
N HIS A 111 22.99 -28.85 -11.66
CA HIS A 111 22.98 -28.03 -10.45
C HIS A 111 22.05 -28.61 -9.39
N LYS A 112 22.48 -28.54 -8.13
CA LYS A 112 21.64 -28.90 -6.98
C LYS A 112 20.53 -27.87 -6.84
N GLY A 113 19.28 -28.32 -6.95
CA GLY A 113 18.12 -27.53 -6.57
C GLY A 113 17.82 -27.68 -5.08
N PHE A 114 17.10 -26.71 -4.53
CA PHE A 114 16.37 -26.83 -3.29
C PHE A 114 14.89 -26.57 -3.58
N ARG A 115 14.01 -27.00 -2.67
CA ARG A 115 12.59 -26.71 -2.76
C ARG A 115 12.30 -25.56 -1.81
N ALA A 116 11.91 -24.41 -2.35
CA ALA A 116 11.43 -23.30 -1.54
C ALA A 116 10.19 -23.73 -0.72
N LYS A 117 10.00 -23.13 0.46
CA LYS A 117 8.85 -23.36 1.35
C LYS A 117 7.57 -23.03 0.59
N TRP A 118 7.57 -21.88 -0.09
CA TRP A 118 6.51 -21.44 -0.97
C TRP A 118 6.86 -21.87 -2.40
N GLY A 119 6.00 -22.66 -3.04
CA GLY A 119 6.32 -23.33 -4.31
C GLY A 119 6.57 -22.42 -5.52
N LYS A 120 6.56 -21.09 -5.34
CA LYS A 120 6.82 -20.08 -6.36
C LYS A 120 7.93 -19.15 -5.89
N PHE A 121 8.92 -18.96 -6.75
CA PHE A 121 10.06 -18.08 -6.53
C PHE A 121 10.22 -17.17 -7.75
N ILE A 122 10.33 -15.87 -7.51
CA ILE A 122 10.48 -14.85 -8.56
C ILE A 122 11.95 -14.42 -8.63
N GLN A 123 12.48 -13.94 -7.50
CA GLN A 123 13.80 -13.34 -7.40
C GLN A 123 14.34 -13.48 -5.97
N ALA A 124 15.66 -13.52 -5.81
CA ALA A 124 16.33 -13.47 -4.50
C ALA A 124 17.01 -12.12 -4.34
N GLY A 125 17.13 -11.65 -3.11
CA GLY A 125 17.76 -10.38 -2.78
C GLY A 125 17.10 -9.75 -1.57
N GLN A 126 17.46 -8.51 -1.28
CA GLN A 126 16.83 -7.70 -0.24
C GLN A 126 15.86 -6.69 -0.87
N ARG A 127 14.78 -6.37 -0.15
CA ARG A 127 13.91 -5.26 -0.53
C ARG A 127 14.72 -3.97 -0.43
N ALA A 128 14.85 -3.25 -1.53
CA ALA A 128 15.47 -1.94 -1.56
C ALA A 128 14.47 -0.89 -2.06
N VAL A 129 14.57 0.29 -1.47
CA VAL A 129 13.71 1.43 -1.79
C VAL A 129 14.62 2.63 -2.05
N THR A 130 14.41 3.34 -3.16
CA THR A 130 15.22 4.50 -3.54
C THR A 130 14.32 5.63 -4.00
N LEU A 131 14.51 6.84 -3.44
CA LEU A 131 13.73 8.01 -3.79
C LEU A 131 13.97 8.37 -5.26
N ILE A 132 12.88 8.51 -6.02
CA ILE A 132 12.92 9.03 -7.40
C ILE A 132 12.79 10.54 -7.34
N ASP A 133 11.72 11.02 -6.69
CA ASP A 133 11.40 12.44 -6.60
C ASP A 133 10.41 12.73 -5.47
N THR A 134 10.31 14.00 -5.08
CA THR A 134 9.31 14.51 -4.14
C THR A 134 8.32 15.37 -4.92
N ALA A 135 7.12 14.84 -5.15
CA ALA A 135 6.07 15.54 -5.89
C ALA A 135 5.31 16.49 -4.95
N THR A 136 5.17 17.75 -5.34
CA THR A 136 4.49 18.77 -4.51
C THR A 136 3.41 19.52 -5.28
N VAL A 137 2.43 20.06 -4.55
CA VAL A 137 1.40 20.94 -5.16
C VAL A 137 2.02 22.24 -5.68
N VAL A 138 3.05 22.75 -4.99
CA VAL A 138 3.73 24.01 -5.36
C VAL A 138 4.59 23.86 -6.60
N GLY A 139 5.27 22.72 -6.77
CA GLY A 139 6.03 22.40 -7.99
C GLY A 139 5.15 22.02 -9.17
N GLY A 140 3.89 21.66 -8.91
CA GLY A 140 2.91 21.29 -9.94
C GLY A 140 3.01 19.83 -10.37
N GLU A 141 3.83 19.02 -9.70
CA GLU A 141 3.92 17.57 -9.94
C GLU A 141 2.71 16.84 -9.35
N LEU A 142 2.18 17.31 -8.23
CA LEU A 142 0.95 16.82 -7.59
C LEU A 142 -0.20 17.80 -7.86
N VAL A 143 -1.20 17.37 -8.61
CA VAL A 143 -2.36 18.20 -8.98
C VAL A 143 -3.65 17.52 -8.54
N TYR A 144 -4.44 18.24 -7.74
CA TYR A 144 -5.81 17.86 -7.44
C TYR A 144 -6.74 18.46 -8.49
N SER A 145 -7.59 17.64 -9.09
CA SER A 145 -8.53 18.04 -10.14
C SER A 145 -9.94 17.57 -9.84
N ASP A 146 -10.89 18.46 -10.09
CA ASP A 146 -12.32 18.21 -10.19
C ASP A 146 -12.64 17.77 -11.62
N GLU A 147 -13.07 16.52 -11.80
CA GLU A 147 -13.34 15.96 -13.14
C GLU A 147 -14.71 16.39 -13.70
N ASP A 148 -15.67 16.78 -12.87
CA ASP A 148 -17.06 17.02 -13.27
C ASP A 148 -17.61 18.44 -12.97
N GLY A 149 -16.84 19.27 -12.27
CA GLY A 149 -17.12 20.65 -11.97
C GLY A 149 -18.06 20.86 -10.76
N ASP A 150 -18.24 19.85 -9.90
CA ASP A 150 -19.11 19.95 -8.72
C ASP A 150 -18.47 20.65 -7.50
N GLY A 151 -17.22 21.10 -7.66
CA GLY A 151 -16.43 21.76 -6.63
C GLY A 151 -15.80 20.78 -5.65
N LEU A 152 -15.69 19.50 -5.99
CA LEU A 152 -14.85 18.54 -5.29
C LEU A 152 -13.68 18.17 -6.20
N ALA A 153 -12.47 18.10 -5.65
CA ALA A 153 -11.37 17.47 -6.38
C ALA A 153 -11.37 15.98 -6.06
N GLU A 154 -11.89 15.13 -6.94
CA GLU A 154 -11.93 13.67 -6.73
C GLU A 154 -10.57 13.03 -7.00
N THR A 155 -9.77 13.64 -7.86
CA THR A 155 -8.61 12.99 -8.47
C THR A 155 -7.33 13.72 -8.08
N ALA A 156 -6.32 12.94 -7.67
CA ALA A 156 -4.96 13.39 -7.44
C ALA A 156 -4.05 12.79 -8.53
N THR A 157 -3.43 13.64 -9.34
CA THR A 157 -2.50 13.23 -10.40
C THR A 157 -1.08 13.60 -10.01
N ILE A 158 -0.19 12.62 -10.05
CA ILE A 158 1.24 12.78 -9.78
C ILE A 158 2.01 12.54 -11.07
N THR A 159 2.86 13.49 -11.46
CA THR A 159 3.70 13.42 -12.65
C THR A 159 5.16 13.60 -12.27
N VAL A 160 5.98 12.57 -12.47
CA VAL A 160 7.40 12.57 -12.07
C VAL A 160 8.27 12.06 -13.22
N THR A 161 9.40 12.74 -13.47
CA THR A 161 10.41 12.25 -14.41
C THR A 161 11.21 11.11 -13.78
N THR A 162 11.38 10.00 -14.47
CA THR A 162 12.09 8.82 -13.97
C THR A 162 12.87 8.09 -15.05
N THR A 163 13.97 7.46 -14.65
CA THR A 163 14.72 6.52 -15.50
C THR A 163 14.27 5.07 -15.32
N VAL A 164 13.33 4.81 -14.39
CA VAL A 164 12.78 3.48 -14.15
C VAL A 164 11.96 3.04 -15.35
N THR A 165 12.17 1.81 -15.81
CA THR A 165 11.49 1.25 -16.98
C THR A 165 10.24 0.45 -16.65
N ASP A 166 10.14 -0.09 -15.43
CA ASP A 166 8.97 -0.83 -14.96
C ASP A 166 8.12 0.05 -14.02
N ILE A 167 6.91 0.38 -14.48
CA ILE A 167 5.96 1.19 -13.71
C ILE A 167 5.46 0.47 -12.45
N CYS A 168 5.55 -0.86 -12.39
CA CYS A 168 5.18 -1.63 -11.20
C CYS A 168 6.14 -1.39 -10.03
N GLU A 169 7.40 -1.04 -10.31
CA GLU A 169 8.40 -0.67 -9.29
C GLU A 169 8.16 0.73 -8.72
N VAL A 170 7.37 1.58 -9.39
CA VAL A 170 7.10 2.95 -8.96
C VAL A 170 5.91 2.98 -7.99
N LYS A 171 6.17 3.49 -6.79
CA LYS A 171 5.22 3.57 -5.68
C LYS A 171 5.23 4.95 -5.04
N VAL A 172 4.12 5.32 -4.41
CA VAL A 172 3.92 6.63 -3.78
C VAL A 172 3.74 6.44 -2.29
N TYR A 173 4.41 7.28 -1.51
CA TYR A 173 4.40 7.27 -0.06
C TYR A 173 4.10 8.67 0.47
N PHE A 174 3.61 8.76 1.70
CA PHE A 174 3.60 10.02 2.43
C PHE A 174 5.03 10.51 2.67
N THR A 175 5.20 11.84 2.76
CA THR A 175 6.50 12.48 2.99
C THR A 175 7.10 12.09 4.34
N ASP A 176 8.42 12.02 4.41
CA ASP A 176 9.21 11.74 5.64
C ASP A 176 9.10 10.28 6.16
N GLU A 177 8.48 9.38 5.40
CA GLU A 177 8.26 7.98 5.81
C GLU A 177 9.28 6.98 5.23
N ASN A 178 10.28 7.47 4.48
CA ASN A 178 11.42 6.68 3.97
C ASN A 178 11.03 5.40 3.19
N GLY A 179 9.87 5.39 2.53
CA GLY A 179 9.40 4.24 1.75
C GLY A 179 9.00 3.01 2.58
N ALA A 180 8.69 3.20 3.86
CA ALA A 180 8.10 2.17 4.71
C ALA A 180 6.72 1.74 4.16
N GLN A 181 6.47 0.43 4.15
CA GLN A 181 5.34 -0.15 3.41
C GLN A 181 3.97 0.23 3.97
N GLU A 182 3.88 0.46 5.28
CA GLU A 182 2.66 0.93 5.96
C GLU A 182 2.19 2.32 5.48
N TRP A 183 3.09 3.10 4.89
CA TRP A 183 2.85 4.46 4.39
C TRP A 183 2.63 4.53 2.88
N GLU A 184 2.55 3.38 2.19
CA GLU A 184 2.33 3.31 0.74
C GLU A 184 0.89 3.71 0.37
N ILE A 185 0.73 4.76 -0.44
CA ILE A 185 -0.57 5.18 -0.98
C ILE A 185 -1.01 4.20 -2.07
N ARG A 186 -2.05 3.40 -1.78
CA ARG A 186 -2.55 2.35 -2.69
C ARG A 186 -4.06 2.10 -2.55
N PRO A 187 -4.74 1.60 -3.60
CA PRO A 187 -4.23 1.38 -4.95
C PRO A 187 -4.24 2.67 -5.78
N ALA A 188 -3.37 2.74 -6.79
CA ALA A 188 -3.51 3.74 -7.86
C ALA A 188 -4.69 3.38 -8.78
N ARG A 189 -5.45 4.37 -9.21
CA ARG A 189 -6.52 4.24 -10.23
C ARG A 189 -5.90 3.93 -11.60
N SER A 190 -4.79 4.58 -11.92
CA SER A 190 -3.98 4.25 -13.09
C SER A 190 -2.50 4.55 -12.84
N LYS A 191 -1.63 3.78 -13.50
CA LYS A 191 -0.19 4.03 -13.56
C LYS A 191 0.25 3.93 -15.01
N THR A 192 0.93 4.95 -15.52
CA THR A 192 1.44 4.98 -16.89
C THR A 192 2.87 5.50 -16.90
N LEU A 193 3.68 4.99 -17.84
CA LEU A 193 5.04 5.43 -18.06
C LEU A 193 5.20 5.71 -19.56
N ALA A 194 5.49 6.97 -19.91
CA ALA A 194 5.71 7.37 -21.29
C ALA A 194 6.84 8.39 -21.37
N ALA A 195 7.77 8.20 -22.31
CA ALA A 195 8.89 9.12 -22.56
C ALA A 195 9.71 9.52 -21.31
N GLY A 196 9.88 8.59 -20.36
CA GLY A 196 10.63 8.86 -19.11
C GLY A 196 9.83 9.66 -18.07
N VAL A 197 8.51 9.76 -18.23
CA VAL A 197 7.61 10.40 -17.27
C VAL A 197 6.61 9.36 -16.75
N ALA A 198 6.60 9.17 -15.45
CA ALA A 198 5.60 8.37 -14.75
C ALA A 198 4.41 9.27 -14.38
N THR A 199 3.21 8.86 -14.77
CA THR A 199 1.96 9.52 -14.40
C THR A 199 1.10 8.53 -13.62
N LEU A 200 0.84 8.88 -12.36
CA LEU A 200 0.11 8.06 -11.39
C LEU A 200 -1.15 8.82 -10.98
N VAL A 201 -2.30 8.18 -11.12
CA VAL A 201 -3.60 8.79 -10.79
C VAL A 201 -4.21 8.04 -9.63
N PHE A 202 -4.69 8.79 -8.65
CA PHE A 202 -5.29 8.30 -7.42
C PHE A 202 -6.58 9.05 -7.09
N TRP A 203 -7.31 8.56 -6.10
CA TRP A 203 -8.43 9.32 -5.53
C TRP A 203 -7.92 10.30 -4.46
N ALA A 204 -8.50 11.49 -4.39
CA ALA A 204 -8.08 12.55 -3.48
C ALA A 204 -8.26 12.17 -2.01
N TRP A 205 -9.31 11.40 -1.66
CA TRP A 205 -9.49 10.89 -0.30
C TRP A 205 -8.37 9.94 0.14
N GLN A 206 -7.54 9.45 -0.77
CA GLN A 206 -6.35 8.68 -0.42
C GLN A 206 -5.20 9.56 0.10
N PHE A 207 -5.31 10.89 -0.01
CA PHE A 207 -4.29 11.86 0.41
C PHE A 207 -4.66 12.61 1.69
N VAL A 208 -5.69 12.17 2.42
CA VAL A 208 -5.99 12.70 3.76
C VAL A 208 -4.75 12.60 4.64
N LEU A 209 -4.39 13.70 5.32
CA LEU A 209 -3.17 13.80 6.11
C LEU A 209 -3.14 12.78 7.25
N PRO A 210 -2.01 12.07 7.46
CA PRO A 210 -1.85 11.15 8.59
C PRO A 210 -2.14 11.74 9.96
N ALA A 211 -1.76 13.00 10.18
CA ALA A 211 -1.99 13.69 11.45
C ALA A 211 -3.47 13.82 11.85
N THR A 212 -4.39 13.64 10.89
CA THR A 212 -5.84 13.65 11.16
C THR A 212 -6.37 12.27 11.57
N TRP A 213 -5.65 11.18 11.31
CA TRP A 213 -6.13 9.83 11.59
C TRP A 213 -6.11 9.48 13.08
N ASP A 214 -5.17 10.05 13.83
CA ASP A 214 -4.99 9.76 15.26
C ASP A 214 -5.79 10.70 16.17
N GLN A 215 -6.62 11.58 15.59
CA GLN A 215 -7.41 12.52 16.38
C GLN A 215 -8.43 11.76 17.24
N LEU A 216 -8.47 12.13 18.51
CA LEU A 216 -9.45 11.62 19.47
C LEU A 216 -10.82 12.23 19.16
N THR A 217 -11.86 11.41 19.30
CA THR A 217 -13.24 11.89 19.30
C THR A 217 -13.44 12.83 20.49
N THR A 218 -14.04 14.00 20.24
CA THR A 218 -14.42 14.92 21.32
C THR A 218 -15.85 14.62 21.80
N GLU A 219 -16.34 15.30 22.85
CA GLU A 219 -17.67 15.06 23.44
C GLU A 219 -18.87 15.19 22.46
N ASN A 220 -18.67 15.68 21.23
CA ASN A 220 -19.72 16.02 20.26
C ASN A 220 -19.72 15.16 18.99
N ASP A 221 -19.51 13.85 19.10
CA ASP A 221 -19.47 12.88 17.98
C ASP A 221 -18.16 12.88 17.16
N ILE A 222 -18.09 11.91 16.26
CA ILE A 222 -17.03 11.70 15.27
C ILE A 222 -17.10 12.82 14.22
N GLU A 223 -16.09 13.69 14.19
CA GLU A 223 -15.92 14.63 13.09
C GLU A 223 -15.15 13.96 11.96
N ALA A 224 -15.82 13.61 10.86
CA ALA A 224 -15.09 13.24 9.64
C ALA A 224 -14.38 14.46 9.05
N VAL A 225 -13.20 14.18 8.50
CA VAL A 225 -12.32 15.15 7.87
C VAL A 225 -12.98 15.68 6.61
N ASP A 226 -13.15 17.01 6.53
CA ASP A 226 -13.61 17.64 5.30
C ASP A 226 -12.46 17.69 4.29
N PHE A 227 -12.53 16.86 3.25
CA PHE A 227 -11.48 16.78 2.24
C PHE A 227 -11.62 17.84 1.13
N THR A 228 -12.61 18.72 1.21
CA THR A 228 -12.65 19.95 0.39
C THR A 228 -11.67 21.01 0.89
N VAL A 229 -11.29 20.93 2.16
CA VAL A 229 -10.31 21.83 2.77
C VAL A 229 -8.91 21.35 2.39
N ALA A 230 -8.22 22.10 1.53
CA ALA A 230 -6.87 21.74 1.06
C ALA A 230 -5.85 21.50 2.21
N ALA A 231 -6.06 22.14 3.37
CA ALA A 231 -5.21 21.93 4.54
C ALA A 231 -5.33 20.53 5.17
N ASN A 232 -6.37 19.76 4.83
CA ASN A 232 -6.57 18.39 5.30
C ASN A 232 -5.98 17.34 4.34
N LEU A 233 -5.49 17.77 3.17
CA LEU A 233 -4.88 16.91 2.16
C LEU A 233 -3.36 17.09 2.15
N ALA A 234 -2.64 16.04 1.75
CA ALA A 234 -1.20 16.08 1.58
C ALA A 234 -0.82 17.08 0.49
N ILE A 235 0.06 18.03 0.82
CA ILE A 235 0.61 19.02 -0.11
C ILE A 235 1.87 18.53 -0.84
N GLY A 236 2.41 17.40 -0.39
CA GLY A 236 3.56 16.73 -0.98
C GLY A 236 3.50 15.23 -0.70
N VAL A 237 4.11 14.46 -1.60
CA VAL A 237 4.27 13.01 -1.50
C VAL A 237 5.61 12.61 -2.09
N GLU A 238 6.14 11.48 -1.63
CA GLU A 238 7.41 10.95 -2.13
C GLU A 238 7.15 9.80 -3.09
N VAL A 239 7.81 9.84 -4.24
CA VAL A 239 7.75 8.79 -5.24
C VAL A 239 9.03 7.98 -5.14
N TYR A 240 8.88 6.71 -4.82
CA TYR A 240 9.99 5.78 -4.63
C TYR A 240 9.96 4.67 -5.68
N ARG A 241 11.15 4.15 -5.97
CA ARG A 241 11.36 2.87 -6.65
C ARG A 241 11.50 1.78 -5.60
N GLU A 242 10.65 0.77 -5.63
CA GLU A 242 10.80 -0.46 -4.85
C GLU A 242 11.27 -1.60 -5.77
N PHE A 243 12.42 -2.20 -5.44
CA PHE A 243 13.03 -3.25 -6.27
C PHE A 243 13.80 -4.26 -5.41
N THR A 244 14.24 -5.34 -6.06
CA THR A 244 15.10 -6.35 -5.43
C THR A 244 16.56 -6.00 -5.66
N ASP A 245 17.27 -5.70 -4.59
CA ASP A 245 18.72 -5.48 -4.59
C ASP A 245 19.47 -6.79 -4.33
N PHE A 246 20.55 -7.03 -5.07
CA PHE A 246 21.22 -8.33 -5.17
C PHE A 246 22.62 -8.33 -4.54
#